data_AF-A0A4Z2IKI4-F1
#
_entry.id   AF-A0A4Z2IKI4-F1
#
_cell.length_a   1.000
_cell.length_b   1.000
_cell.length_c   1.000
_cell.angle_alpha   90.00
_cell.angle_beta   90.00
_cell.angle_gamma   90.00
#
_symmetry.space_group_name_H-M   'P 1'
#
loop_
_entity.id
_entity.type
_entity.pdbx_description
1 polymer ?
#
loop_
_entity_poly.entity_id
_entity_poly.type
_entity_poly.pdbx_seq_one_letter_code
_entity_poly.pdbx_strand_id
1 'polypeptide(L)'
;MPPFPAASVLSFSLDSRWGLHADRLALGRGQTYARSVPGLSLLQVADRTLTSCDLTSDLLVADLAVTQGRHYWACSVEPSSYLVKVGVGQEAKLQEWFHLPQDMSSPRCDPDSGHDSGAEDGQDSPPFCFLTIGMGKILLPQGHGHTQSQGDSHSQRGVHSHSTGQSNLPHPHTAPLPPRLGVCLDCDKGLVTFYDAHSLRILWEGHMDCSAPVCPAFCFIGGGALQLQDLVANRSIEEPSPRRVTIQTRATNLSK
;
A
#
# COMPACT_ATOMS: atom_id res chain seq x y z
N MET A 1 -15.11 -9.19 13.78
CA MET A 1 -14.84 -7.87 14.38
C MET A 1 -13.64 -7.28 13.66
N PRO A 2 -13.60 -5.99 13.26
CA PRO A 2 -12.39 -5.42 12.70
C PRO A 2 -11.24 -5.48 13.72
N PRO A 3 -9.97 -5.60 13.27
CA PRO A 3 -8.82 -5.67 14.17
C PRO A 3 -8.60 -4.38 14.97
N PHE A 4 -9.28 -3.29 14.58
CA PHE A 4 -9.18 -1.98 15.20
C PHE A 4 -10.57 -1.54 15.71
N PRO A 5 -10.88 -1.73 17.01
CA PRO A 5 -12.23 -1.54 17.55
C PRO A 5 -12.77 -0.10 17.51
N ALA A 6 -11.91 0.90 17.27
CA ALA A 6 -12.27 2.31 17.15
C ALA A 6 -11.97 2.92 15.76
N ALA A 7 -11.57 2.12 14.77
CA ALA A 7 -11.29 2.63 13.43
C ALA A 7 -12.57 2.75 12.60
N SER A 8 -12.68 3.82 11.82
CA SER A 8 -13.76 4.02 10.85
C SER A 8 -13.37 3.55 9.45
N VAL A 9 -14.33 3.04 8.67
CA VAL A 9 -14.07 2.63 7.29
C VAL A 9 -13.84 3.86 6.43
N LEU A 10 -12.68 3.93 5.78
CA LEU A 10 -12.37 4.99 4.83
C LEU A 10 -12.88 4.58 3.44
N SER A 11 -13.88 5.31 2.95
CA SER A 11 -14.46 5.08 1.62
C SER A 11 -14.01 6.20 0.68
N PHE A 12 -13.33 5.84 -0.40
CA PHE A 12 -12.76 6.76 -1.38
C PHE A 12 -12.81 6.15 -2.78
N SER A 13 -12.61 7.01 -3.78
CA SER A 13 -12.63 6.64 -5.19
C SER A 13 -11.24 6.78 -5.81
N LEU A 14 -10.93 5.90 -6.76
CA LEU A 14 -9.77 5.96 -7.63
C LEU A 14 -10.11 6.83 -8.85
N ASP A 15 -9.62 8.06 -8.88
CA ASP A 15 -9.91 9.02 -9.93
C ASP A 15 -8.61 9.55 -10.55
N SER A 16 -8.55 9.51 -11.89
CA SER A 16 -7.36 9.84 -12.67
C SER A 16 -7.01 11.32 -12.61
N ARG A 17 -7.95 12.19 -12.17
CA ARG A 17 -7.65 13.60 -11.87
C ARG A 17 -6.60 13.77 -10.78
N TRP A 18 -6.47 12.75 -9.92
CA TRP A 18 -5.48 12.68 -8.84
C TRP A 18 -4.33 11.73 -9.17
N GLY A 19 -4.21 11.35 -10.44
CA GLY A 19 -3.18 10.47 -10.96
C GLY A 19 -2.11 11.25 -11.73
N LEU A 20 -0.84 10.93 -11.48
CA LEU A 20 0.24 11.31 -12.37
C LEU A 20 0.20 10.40 -13.60
N HIS A 21 0.38 10.98 -14.79
CA HIS A 21 0.25 10.28 -16.07
C HIS A 21 -1.12 9.62 -16.23
N ALA A 22 -2.18 10.43 -16.17
CA ALA A 22 -3.56 9.97 -16.31
C ALA A 22 -3.82 9.17 -17.60
N ASP A 23 -3.06 9.43 -18.67
CA ASP A 23 -3.10 8.66 -19.92
C ASP A 23 -2.59 7.21 -19.78
N ARG A 24 -1.83 6.94 -18.72
CA ARG A 24 -1.23 5.65 -18.38
C ARG A 24 -1.97 4.94 -17.24
N LEU A 25 -3.04 5.54 -16.71
CA LEU A 25 -3.90 4.96 -15.68
C LEU A 25 -5.26 4.58 -16.25
N ALA A 26 -5.49 3.28 -16.42
CA ALA A 26 -6.79 2.74 -16.80
C ALA A 26 -7.63 2.45 -15.53
N LEU A 27 -8.76 3.15 -15.40
CA LEU A 27 -9.68 3.01 -14.27
C LEU A 27 -10.90 2.17 -14.64
N GLY A 28 -11.33 1.29 -13.73
CA GLY A 28 -12.54 0.50 -13.91
C GLY A 28 -13.82 1.28 -13.61
N ARG A 29 -14.97 0.72 -14.05
CA ARG A 29 -16.28 1.29 -13.73
C ARG A 29 -16.48 1.33 -12.21
N GLY A 30 -16.99 2.44 -11.71
CA GLY A 30 -17.18 2.65 -10.27
C GLY A 30 -15.93 3.12 -9.52
N GLN A 31 -14.82 3.43 -10.22
CA GLN A 31 -13.63 4.05 -9.61
C GLN A 31 -13.06 3.25 -8.42
N THR A 32 -13.15 1.92 -8.48
CA THR A 32 -12.56 1.03 -7.46
C THR A 32 -11.42 0.18 -8.02
N TYR A 33 -11.23 0.17 -9.33
CA TYR A 33 -10.14 -0.55 -10.00
C TYR A 33 -9.18 0.45 -10.65
N ALA A 34 -7.88 0.19 -10.54
CA ALA A 34 -6.86 0.92 -11.29
C ALA A 34 -5.81 -0.03 -11.85
N ARG A 35 -5.35 0.27 -13.06
CA ARG A 35 -4.26 -0.43 -13.74
C ARG A 35 -3.34 0.58 -14.40
N SER A 36 -2.03 0.47 -14.15
CA SER A 36 -1.00 1.16 -14.92
C SER A 36 -0.77 0.42 -16.23
N VAL A 37 -0.79 1.18 -17.32
CA VAL A 37 -0.54 0.71 -18.69
C VAL A 37 0.64 1.46 -19.31
N PRO A 38 1.28 0.91 -20.35
CA PRO A 38 2.43 1.55 -21.01
C PRO A 38 2.15 2.97 -21.51
N GLY A 39 0.96 3.23 -22.06
CA GLY A 39 0.67 4.46 -22.80
C GLY A 39 1.32 4.48 -24.19
N LEU A 40 0.90 5.42 -25.04
CA LEU A 40 1.37 5.47 -26.44
C LEU A 40 2.85 5.83 -26.55
N SER A 41 3.34 6.75 -25.72
CA SER A 41 4.73 7.20 -25.76
C SER A 41 5.72 6.06 -25.50
N LEU A 42 5.45 5.22 -24.49
CA LEU A 42 6.31 4.07 -24.19
C LEU A 42 6.26 3.03 -25.32
N LEU A 43 5.07 2.79 -25.89
CA LEU A 43 4.92 1.88 -27.04
C LEU A 43 5.73 2.36 -28.26
N GLN A 44 5.73 3.67 -28.54
CA GLN A 44 6.48 4.26 -29.64
C GLN A 44 8.01 4.17 -29.45
N VAL A 45 8.50 4.30 -28.22
CA VAL A 45 9.93 4.13 -27.90
C VAL A 45 10.33 2.65 -28.01
N ALA A 46 9.50 1.75 -27.49
CA ALA A 46 9.73 0.31 -27.54
C ALA A 46 9.72 -0.24 -28.97
N ASP A 47 8.89 0.31 -29.87
CA ASP A 47 8.88 -0.06 -31.30
C ASP A 47 10.22 0.17 -31.99
N ARG A 48 10.99 1.17 -31.52
CA ARG A 48 12.26 1.58 -32.13
C ARG A 48 13.49 0.96 -31.46
N THR A 49 13.34 0.30 -30.32
CA THR A 49 14.47 -0.18 -29.51
C THR A 49 14.28 -1.65 -29.12
N LEU A 50 15.28 -2.49 -29.41
CA LEU A 50 15.25 -3.92 -29.05
C LEU A 50 15.52 -4.17 -27.55
N THR A 51 16.13 -3.20 -26.86
CA THR A 51 16.48 -3.27 -25.45
C THR A 51 16.31 -1.89 -24.81
N SER A 52 15.51 -1.79 -23.74
CA SER A 52 15.43 -0.61 -22.87
C SER A 52 15.15 -1.07 -21.42
N CYS A 53 15.58 -0.27 -20.44
CA CYS A 53 15.32 -0.45 -19.00
C CYS A 53 14.42 0.65 -18.43
N ASP A 54 13.58 1.27 -19.27
CA ASP A 54 12.71 2.37 -18.85
C ASP A 54 11.49 1.85 -18.09
N LEU A 55 11.64 1.68 -16.77
CA LEU A 55 10.51 1.44 -15.89
C LEU A 55 9.79 2.75 -15.63
N THR A 56 8.55 2.81 -16.08
CA THR A 56 7.67 3.93 -15.78
C THR A 56 7.10 3.82 -14.37
N SER A 57 6.90 4.97 -13.72
CA SER A 57 6.26 5.06 -12.40
C SER A 57 5.01 5.95 -12.49
N ASP A 58 3.86 5.42 -12.07
CA ASP A 58 2.59 6.13 -12.02
C ASP A 58 2.09 6.21 -10.58
N LEU A 59 1.75 7.40 -10.11
CA LEU A 59 1.13 7.61 -8.81
C LEU A 59 -0.37 7.84 -9.00
N LEU A 60 -1.17 7.22 -8.16
CA LEU A 60 -2.58 7.50 -7.99
C LEU A 60 -2.86 7.83 -6.53
N VAL A 61 -3.38 9.03 -6.27
CA VAL A 61 -3.83 9.47 -4.95
C VAL A 61 -5.35 9.33 -4.89
N ALA A 62 -5.87 8.96 -3.72
CA ALA A 62 -7.32 8.93 -3.51
C ALA A 62 -7.93 10.34 -3.55
N ASP A 63 -9.25 10.42 -3.77
CA ASP A 63 -10.03 11.66 -3.83
C ASP A 63 -10.32 12.31 -2.46
N LEU A 64 -9.70 11.82 -1.38
CA LEU A 64 -9.84 12.37 -0.05
C LEU A 64 -8.52 12.39 0.72
N ALA A 65 -8.45 13.32 1.67
CA ALA A 65 -7.40 13.40 2.68
C ALA A 65 -8.01 13.32 4.09
N VAL A 66 -7.27 12.76 5.03
CA VAL A 66 -7.62 12.70 6.46
C VAL A 66 -6.60 13.44 7.30
N THR A 67 -7.05 14.04 8.39
CA THR A 67 -6.20 14.85 9.29
C THR A 67 -6.18 14.34 10.74
N GLN A 68 -7.14 13.50 11.13
CA GLN A 68 -7.30 13.04 12.50
C GLN A 68 -8.07 11.73 12.57
N GLY A 69 -7.96 11.04 13.70
CA GLY A 69 -8.66 9.81 14.00
C GLY A 69 -8.02 8.58 13.36
N ARG A 70 -8.72 7.45 13.49
CA ARG A 70 -8.28 6.16 12.97
C ARG A 70 -9.17 5.67 11.82
N HIS A 71 -8.55 5.35 10.71
CA HIS A 71 -9.20 5.03 9.45
C HIS A 71 -8.65 3.73 8.87
N TYR A 72 -9.49 2.91 8.24
CA TYR A 72 -9.02 1.70 7.59
C TYR A 72 -9.71 1.44 6.25
N TRP A 73 -8.97 0.82 5.34
CA TRP A 73 -9.44 0.41 4.01
C TRP A 73 -8.72 -0.87 3.58
N ALA A 74 -9.17 -1.48 2.49
CA ALA A 74 -8.53 -2.66 1.93
C ALA A 74 -8.52 -2.65 0.41
N CYS A 75 -7.54 -3.34 -0.16
CA CYS A 75 -7.45 -3.60 -1.59
C CYS A 75 -6.91 -5.01 -1.88
N SER A 76 -7.10 -5.47 -3.10
CA SER A 76 -6.40 -6.62 -3.66
C SER A 76 -5.48 -6.15 -4.77
N VAL A 77 -4.20 -6.51 -4.70
CA VAL A 77 -3.21 -6.23 -5.76
C VAL A 77 -3.13 -7.44 -6.68
N GLU A 78 -3.09 -7.23 -7.99
CA GLU A 78 -2.91 -8.33 -8.95
C GLU A 78 -1.53 -8.97 -8.75
N PRO A 79 -1.42 -10.29 -8.47
CA PRO A 79 -0.13 -10.94 -8.21
C PRO A 79 0.86 -10.88 -9.37
N SER A 80 0.36 -10.70 -10.59
CA SER A 80 1.12 -10.51 -11.84
C SER A 80 1.63 -9.09 -12.04
N SER A 81 1.34 -8.16 -11.13
CA SER A 81 1.90 -6.81 -11.19
C SER A 81 3.41 -6.86 -11.08
N TYR A 82 4.10 -5.98 -11.82
CA TYR A 82 5.56 -5.90 -11.77
C TYR A 82 6.00 -5.43 -10.38
N LEU A 83 5.65 -4.19 -10.02
CA LEU A 83 5.83 -3.63 -8.69
C LEU A 83 4.70 -2.65 -8.38
N VAL A 84 4.10 -2.80 -7.20
CA VAL A 84 3.08 -1.88 -6.66
C VAL A 84 3.45 -1.49 -5.24
N LYS A 85 3.40 -0.20 -4.93
CA LYS A 85 3.48 0.31 -3.57
C LYS A 85 2.09 0.74 -3.13
N VAL A 86 1.64 0.21 -2.00
CA VAL A 86 0.33 0.50 -1.40
C VAL A 86 0.57 1.18 -0.07
N GLY A 87 -0.10 2.29 0.21
CA GLY A 87 0.13 2.99 1.45
C GLY A 87 -0.58 4.33 1.56
N VAL A 88 0.05 5.22 2.31
CA VAL A 88 -0.45 6.56 2.61
C VAL A 88 0.68 7.57 2.56
N GLY A 89 0.36 8.84 2.34
CA GLY A 89 1.34 9.94 2.42
C GLY A 89 0.67 11.29 2.53
N GLN A 90 1.43 12.29 3.00
CA GLN A 90 0.99 13.67 3.04
C GLN A 90 0.69 14.17 1.63
N GLU A 91 -0.48 14.76 1.43
CA GLU A 91 -0.98 15.18 0.12
C GLU A 91 0.03 16.08 -0.60
N ALA A 92 0.49 17.14 0.06
CA ALA A 92 1.44 18.08 -0.52
C ALA A 92 2.78 17.41 -0.90
N LYS A 93 3.28 16.49 -0.06
CA LYS A 93 4.55 15.78 -0.31
C LYS A 93 4.43 14.75 -1.41
N LEU A 94 3.29 14.07 -1.52
CA LEU A 94 2.99 13.18 -2.63
C LEU A 94 2.87 13.94 -3.96
N GLN A 95 2.40 15.19 -3.95
CA GLN A 95 2.42 16.01 -5.17
C GLN A 95 3.84 16.50 -5.51
N GLU A 96 4.59 16.99 -4.52
CA GLU A 96 5.97 17.48 -4.70
C GLU A 96 6.92 16.41 -5.26
N TRP A 97 6.92 15.21 -4.67
CA TRP A 97 7.82 14.12 -5.07
C TRP A 97 7.67 13.71 -6.53
N PHE A 98 6.49 13.89 -7.11
CA PHE A 98 6.18 13.44 -8.46
C PHE A 98 6.17 14.58 -9.50
N HIS A 99 6.19 15.84 -9.05
CA HIS A 99 6.52 17.00 -9.88
C HIS A 99 8.02 17.25 -10.01
N LEU A 100 8.86 16.59 -9.19
CA LEU A 100 10.30 16.64 -9.34
C LEU A 100 10.68 16.02 -10.71
N PRO A 101 11.50 16.70 -11.55
CA PRO A 101 11.99 16.12 -12.80
C PRO A 101 12.60 14.74 -12.53
N GLN A 102 12.27 13.75 -13.37
CA GLN A 102 12.81 12.39 -13.31
C GLN A 102 14.32 12.34 -13.63
N ASP A 103 15.15 13.05 -12.88
CA ASP A 103 16.61 12.88 -12.90
C ASP A 103 17.03 11.72 -11.97
N MET A 104 16.18 10.69 -11.89
CA MET A 104 16.39 9.43 -11.16
C MET A 104 16.86 8.30 -12.10
N SER A 105 17.38 8.63 -13.28
CA SER A 105 18.10 7.69 -14.15
C SER A 105 19.54 7.44 -13.68
N SER A 106 19.83 7.55 -12.39
CA SER A 106 21.13 7.16 -11.86
C SER A 106 20.98 6.50 -10.50
N PRO A 107 21.10 5.16 -10.40
CA PRO A 107 21.64 4.58 -9.18
C PRO A 107 23.09 5.04 -9.13
N ARG A 108 23.36 6.22 -8.56
CA ARG A 108 24.70 6.50 -8.05
C ARG A 108 24.84 5.67 -6.78
N CYS A 109 25.13 4.39 -6.98
CA CYS A 109 26.12 3.76 -6.11
C CYS A 109 27.37 4.60 -6.32
N ASP A 110 27.55 5.66 -5.53
CA ASP A 110 28.86 6.22 -5.28
C ASP A 110 29.41 5.42 -4.10
N PRO A 111 30.27 4.40 -4.34
CA PRO A 111 30.92 3.67 -3.27
C PRO A 111 32.12 4.47 -2.78
N ASP A 112 31.93 5.70 -2.31
CA ASP A 112 32.81 6.30 -1.30
C ASP A 112 32.24 7.63 -0.79
N SER A 113 31.74 7.62 0.44
CA SER A 113 31.66 8.82 1.28
C SER A 113 31.78 8.36 2.71
N GLY A 114 33.03 8.03 3.10
CA GLY A 114 33.42 8.14 4.48
C GLY A 114 33.30 9.60 4.92
N HIS A 115 32.23 9.93 5.64
CA HIS A 115 32.25 11.08 6.53
C HIS A 115 31.39 10.80 7.76
N ASP A 116 32.05 10.92 8.90
CA ASP A 116 31.48 11.08 10.22
C ASP A 116 30.58 12.32 10.23
N SER A 117 29.28 12.14 10.41
CA SER A 117 28.39 13.26 10.65
C SER A 117 27.48 12.93 11.81
N GLY A 118 27.60 13.79 12.81
CA GLY A 118 27.04 13.66 14.14
C GLY A 118 25.53 13.50 14.11
N ALA A 119 25.05 12.81 15.13
CA ALA A 119 23.64 12.61 15.41
C ALA A 119 22.95 13.96 15.62
N GLU A 120 22.23 14.42 14.60
CA GLU A 120 21.05 15.25 14.79
C GLU A 120 19.88 14.28 14.95
N ASP A 121 19.67 13.81 16.19
CA ASP A 121 18.51 12.99 16.57
C ASP A 121 17.26 13.89 16.62
N GLY A 122 16.83 14.31 15.44
CA GLY A 122 15.46 14.72 15.17
C GLY A 122 14.85 13.64 14.30
N GLN A 123 14.27 12.61 14.90
CA GLN A 123 13.47 11.60 14.19
C GLN A 123 12.21 12.25 13.61
N ASP A 124 12.36 13.04 12.54
CA ASP A 124 11.25 13.44 11.70
C ASP A 124 10.72 12.19 11.01
N SER A 125 9.51 11.80 11.39
CA SER A 125 8.82 10.66 10.77
C SER A 125 8.65 10.94 9.27
N PRO A 126 8.78 9.94 8.39
CA PRO A 126 8.71 10.16 6.96
C PRO A 126 7.31 10.69 6.55
N PRO A 127 7.20 11.49 5.49
CA PRO A 127 5.91 12.04 5.05
C PRO A 127 5.01 11.00 4.36
N PHE A 128 5.43 9.74 4.28
CA PHE A 128 4.69 8.64 3.69
C PHE A 128 5.06 7.31 4.32
N CYS A 129 4.17 6.33 4.15
CA CYS A 129 4.37 4.96 4.60
C CYS A 129 3.80 4.00 3.55
N PHE A 130 4.67 3.21 2.91
CA PHE A 130 4.28 2.29 1.83
C PHE A 130 4.79 0.88 2.06
N LEU A 131 3.97 -0.09 1.67
CA LEU A 131 4.35 -1.49 1.53
C LEU A 131 4.64 -1.80 0.06
N THR A 132 5.80 -2.38 -0.22
CA THR A 132 6.19 -2.75 -1.59
C THR A 132 5.77 -4.18 -1.91
N ILE A 133 5.12 -4.37 -3.04
CA ILE A 133 4.51 -5.62 -3.49
C ILE A 133 4.99 -5.93 -4.90
N GLY A 134 5.35 -7.19 -5.15
CA GLY A 134 5.73 -7.67 -6.48
C GLY A 134 5.93 -9.17 -6.47
N MET A 135 5.80 -9.83 -7.63
CA MET A 135 5.96 -11.28 -7.75
C MET A 135 5.04 -12.09 -6.81
N GLY A 136 3.85 -11.58 -6.51
CA GLY A 136 2.94 -12.16 -5.51
C GLY A 136 3.47 -12.16 -4.06
N LYS A 137 4.46 -11.30 -3.76
CA LYS A 137 5.08 -11.17 -2.44
C LYS A 137 5.05 -9.72 -1.96
N ILE A 138 5.14 -9.58 -0.65
CA ILE A 138 5.39 -8.34 0.05
C ILE A 138 6.87 -8.30 0.44
N LEU A 139 7.52 -7.18 0.20
CA LEU A 139 8.81 -6.86 0.79
C LEU A 139 8.58 -6.18 2.14
N LEU A 140 8.98 -6.82 3.24
CA LEU A 140 8.86 -6.23 4.57
C LEU A 140 10.08 -5.35 4.84
N PRO A 141 9.90 -4.05 5.11
CA PRO A 141 10.99 -3.18 5.53
C PRO A 141 11.66 -3.75 6.79
N GLN A 142 12.99 -3.70 6.85
CA GLN A 142 13.71 -4.08 8.06
C GLN A 142 13.31 -3.12 9.18
N GLY A 143 12.75 -3.67 10.26
CA GLY A 143 12.28 -2.88 11.38
C GLY A 143 13.44 -2.18 12.07
N HIS A 144 13.30 -0.87 12.29
CA HIS A 144 13.95 -0.19 13.41
C HIS A 144 13.22 -0.64 14.68
N GLY A 145 13.49 -1.88 15.10
CA GLY A 145 12.98 -2.39 16.35
C GLY A 145 13.64 -1.65 17.49
N HIS A 146 12.89 -0.81 18.19
CA HIS A 146 13.22 -0.42 19.56
C HIS A 146 13.29 -1.68 20.43
N THR A 147 14.49 -2.23 20.60
CA THR A 147 14.76 -3.18 21.67
C THR A 147 15.04 -2.41 22.95
N GLN A 148 13.97 -2.04 23.65
CA GLN A 148 14.05 -1.73 25.08
C GLN A 148 13.98 -3.05 25.85
N SER A 149 15.13 -3.68 26.05
CA SER A 149 15.37 -4.63 27.14
C SER A 149 16.87 -4.86 27.32
N GLN A 150 17.56 -3.89 27.94
CA GLN A 150 18.83 -4.18 28.58
C GLN A 150 18.61 -4.06 30.09
N GLY A 151 18.10 -5.16 30.64
CA GLY A 151 18.24 -5.46 32.05
C GLY A 151 19.62 -6.11 32.24
N ASP A 152 20.40 -5.52 33.12
CA ASP A 152 21.72 -5.99 33.55
C ASP A 152 21.72 -7.47 33.96
N SER A 153 22.76 -8.21 33.56
CA SER A 153 23.63 -8.96 34.49
C SER A 153 24.67 -9.84 33.78
N HIS A 154 25.86 -9.80 34.36
CA HIS A 154 27.11 -10.46 33.98
C HIS A 154 27.06 -12.00 33.91
N SER A 155 27.83 -12.62 33.00
CA SER A 155 29.13 -13.29 33.30
C SER A 155 29.51 -14.50 32.39
N GLN A 156 30.80 -14.55 32.05
CA GLN A 156 31.70 -15.68 31.75
C GLN A 156 31.72 -16.42 30.37
N ARG A 157 32.78 -16.09 29.61
CA ARG A 157 33.89 -16.95 29.10
C ARG A 157 33.56 -18.35 28.53
N GLY A 158 33.90 -18.57 27.25
CA GLY A 158 34.08 -19.89 26.64
C GLY A 158 34.60 -19.81 25.21
N VAL A 159 35.57 -20.65 24.86
CA VAL A 159 36.59 -20.44 23.82
C VAL A 159 36.29 -21.24 22.54
N HIS A 160 36.67 -20.68 21.38
CA HIS A 160 36.92 -21.29 20.07
C HIS A 160 35.82 -22.13 19.38
N SER A 161 35.33 -21.61 18.25
CA SER A 161 35.12 -22.45 17.06
C SER A 161 35.25 -21.58 15.80
N HIS A 162 36.27 -21.88 15.00
CA HIS A 162 36.45 -21.33 13.66
C HIS A 162 35.46 -21.99 12.71
N SER A 163 34.54 -21.21 12.15
CA SER A 163 33.87 -21.56 10.90
C SER A 163 33.84 -20.33 10.00
N THR A 164 34.49 -20.47 8.85
CA THR A 164 34.45 -19.56 7.71
C THR A 164 33.04 -19.53 7.11
N GLY A 165 32.52 -18.35 6.79
CA GLY A 165 31.47 -18.25 5.76
C GLY A 165 30.41 -17.19 6.00
N GLN A 166 30.38 -16.23 5.07
CA GLN A 166 29.26 -15.35 4.69
C GLN A 166 28.94 -14.18 5.63
N SER A 167 29.17 -13.00 5.06
CA SER A 167 28.63 -11.71 5.47
C SER A 167 27.15 -11.83 5.85
N ASN A 168 26.84 -11.55 7.12
CA ASN A 168 25.47 -11.36 7.61
C ASN A 168 24.88 -10.06 7.06
N LEU A 169 24.59 -10.01 5.77
CA LEU A 169 23.61 -9.06 5.25
C LEU A 169 22.23 -9.59 5.67
N PRO A 170 21.44 -8.85 6.46
CA PRO A 170 20.09 -9.27 6.77
C PRO A 170 19.34 -9.34 5.46
N HIS A 171 18.96 -10.54 5.03
CA HIS A 171 18.20 -10.72 3.80
C HIS A 171 16.83 -10.04 4.01
N PRO A 172 16.32 -9.28 3.04
CA PRO A 172 15.00 -8.69 3.16
C PRO A 172 13.96 -9.79 3.42
N HIS A 173 13.23 -9.68 4.52
CA HIS A 173 12.17 -10.62 4.82
C HIS A 173 11.01 -10.37 3.85
N THR A 174 10.63 -11.40 3.09
CA THR A 174 9.44 -11.34 2.22
C THR A 174 8.31 -12.15 2.85
N ALA A 175 7.07 -11.70 2.62
CA ALA A 175 5.86 -12.41 3.01
C ALA A 175 5.00 -12.68 1.77
N PRO A 176 4.12 -13.71 1.78
CA PRO A 176 3.15 -13.90 0.71
C PRO A 176 2.17 -12.72 0.66
N LEU A 177 1.79 -12.30 -0.55
CA LEU A 177 0.73 -11.31 -0.75
C LEU A 177 -0.62 -11.90 -0.30
N PRO A 178 -1.33 -11.31 0.69
CA PRO A 178 -2.67 -11.76 1.05
C PRO A 178 -3.67 -11.51 -0.09
N PRO A 179 -4.77 -12.28 -0.17
CA PRO A 179 -5.84 -12.02 -1.13
C PRO A 179 -6.50 -10.65 -0.92
N ARG A 180 -6.42 -10.12 0.31
CA ARG A 180 -6.93 -8.81 0.69
C ARG A 180 -5.95 -8.14 1.64
N LEU A 181 -5.25 -7.13 1.14
CA LEU A 181 -4.37 -6.28 1.93
C LEU A 181 -5.18 -5.17 2.58
N GLY A 182 -5.15 -5.10 3.91
CA GLY A 182 -5.73 -4.02 4.69
C GLY A 182 -4.67 -2.99 5.11
N VAL A 183 -5.09 -1.73 5.18
CA VAL A 183 -4.31 -0.61 5.70
C VAL A 183 -5.13 0.07 6.78
N CYS A 184 -4.51 0.34 7.93
CA CYS A 184 -5.07 1.14 9.00
C CYS A 184 -4.14 2.30 9.29
N LEU A 185 -4.65 3.52 9.20
CA LEU A 185 -3.97 4.75 9.55
C LEU A 185 -4.53 5.27 10.87
N ASP A 186 -3.67 5.48 11.85
CA ASP A 186 -3.96 6.18 13.09
C ASP A 186 -3.26 7.54 13.03
N CYS A 187 -3.98 8.57 12.58
CA CYS A 187 -3.45 9.92 12.43
C CYS A 187 -3.00 10.48 13.79
N ASP A 188 -3.74 10.15 14.86
CA ASP A 188 -3.48 10.64 16.21
C ASP A 188 -2.16 10.09 16.77
N LYS A 189 -1.73 8.91 16.29
CA LYS A 189 -0.47 8.25 16.68
C LYS A 189 0.63 8.33 15.63
N GLY A 190 0.36 8.85 14.43
CA GLY A 190 1.30 8.78 13.32
C GLY A 190 1.66 7.34 12.91
N LEU A 191 0.73 6.38 13.09
CA LEU A 191 1.00 4.95 12.91
C LEU A 191 0.21 4.39 11.73
N VAL A 192 0.87 3.60 10.89
CA VAL A 192 0.28 2.87 9.76
C VAL A 192 0.49 1.38 9.97
N THR A 193 -0.60 0.63 10.06
CA THR A 193 -0.59 -0.83 10.20
C THR A 193 -1.07 -1.47 8.90
N PHE A 194 -0.25 -2.33 8.31
CA PHE A 194 -0.60 -3.20 7.19
C PHE A 194 -0.97 -4.58 7.73
N TYR A 195 -2.08 -5.13 7.26
CA TYR A 195 -2.59 -6.41 7.77
C TYR A 195 -3.24 -7.24 6.66
N ASP A 196 -3.27 -8.55 6.83
CA ASP A 196 -4.09 -9.43 6.01
C ASP A 196 -5.55 -9.27 6.46
N ALA A 197 -6.39 -8.66 5.63
CA ALA A 197 -7.78 -8.38 5.98
C ALA A 197 -8.68 -9.63 5.93
N HIS A 198 -8.17 -10.78 5.45
CA HIS A 198 -8.86 -12.06 5.56
C HIS A 198 -8.63 -12.72 6.93
N SER A 199 -7.37 -12.84 7.37
CA SER A 199 -7.01 -13.46 8.65
C SER A 199 -6.95 -12.49 9.84
N LEU A 200 -7.01 -11.18 9.56
CA LEU A 200 -6.80 -10.07 10.51
C LEU A 200 -5.40 -10.03 11.13
N ARG A 201 -4.44 -10.74 10.54
CA ARG A 201 -3.05 -10.78 11.01
C ARG A 201 -2.29 -9.52 10.57
N ILE A 202 -1.62 -8.87 11.51
CA ILE A 202 -0.70 -7.77 11.20
C ILE A 202 0.50 -8.31 10.40
N LEU A 203 0.81 -7.62 9.31
CA LEU A 203 1.92 -7.93 8.41
C LEU A 203 3.12 -7.04 8.71
N TRP A 204 2.89 -5.74 8.90
CA TRP A 204 3.93 -4.76 9.19
C TRP A 204 3.34 -3.47 9.75
N GLU A 205 4.13 -2.71 10.52
CA GLU A 205 3.76 -1.41 11.07
C GLU A 205 4.87 -0.39 10.80
N GLY A 206 4.49 0.84 10.50
CA GLY A 206 5.39 1.95 10.25
C GLY A 206 4.85 3.26 10.78
N HIS A 207 5.76 4.21 10.98
CA HIS A 207 5.41 5.56 11.41
C HIS A 207 5.43 6.51 10.22
N MET A 208 4.62 7.57 10.30
CA MET A 208 4.65 8.68 9.37
C MET A 208 4.28 9.99 10.07
N ASP A 209 4.72 11.10 9.49
CA ASP A 209 4.29 12.41 9.95
C ASP A 209 2.85 12.70 9.49
N CYS A 210 1.95 12.92 10.45
CA CYS A 210 0.54 13.27 10.25
C CYS A 210 0.25 14.75 10.53
N SER A 211 1.27 15.62 10.55
CA SER A 211 1.13 17.08 10.76
C SER A 211 0.34 17.80 9.66
N ALA A 212 0.19 17.16 8.49
CA ALA A 212 -0.54 17.65 7.33
C ALA A 212 -1.57 16.61 6.84
N PRO A 213 -2.54 16.99 5.99
CA PRO A 213 -3.52 16.04 5.44
C PRO A 213 -2.85 14.85 4.74
N VAL A 214 -3.32 13.64 5.07
CA VAL A 214 -2.78 12.36 4.59
C VAL A 214 -3.78 11.67 3.66
N CYS A 215 -3.33 11.21 2.50
CA CYS A 215 -4.15 10.51 1.53
C CYS A 215 -3.72 9.04 1.39
N PRO A 216 -4.67 8.11 1.17
CA PRO A 216 -4.36 6.83 0.54
C PRO A 216 -3.69 7.05 -0.82
N ALA A 217 -2.65 6.26 -1.09
CA ALA A 217 -1.85 6.42 -2.30
C ALA A 217 -1.35 5.07 -2.84
N PHE A 218 -1.19 5.02 -4.15
CA PHE A 218 -0.80 3.83 -4.90
C PHE A 218 0.22 4.19 -5.97
N CYS A 219 1.39 3.56 -5.93
CA CYS A 219 2.43 3.77 -6.94
C CYS A 219 2.66 2.48 -7.72
N PHE A 220 2.54 2.55 -9.04
CA PHE A 220 2.74 1.44 -9.97
C PHE A 220 4.06 1.64 -10.70
N ILE A 221 4.95 0.65 -10.66
CA ILE A 221 6.28 0.72 -11.28
C ILE A 221 6.38 -0.43 -12.26
N GLY A 222 6.63 -0.13 -13.55
CA GLY A 222 6.69 -1.14 -14.62
C GLY A 222 5.35 -1.77 -14.99
N GLY A 223 4.24 -1.19 -14.51
CA GLY A 223 2.89 -1.71 -14.68
C GLY A 223 2.39 -2.53 -13.47
N GLY A 224 1.07 -2.62 -13.36
CA GLY A 224 0.41 -3.32 -12.26
C GLY A 224 -1.04 -2.90 -12.11
N ALA A 225 -1.77 -3.59 -11.25
CA ALA A 225 -3.17 -3.29 -11.02
C ALA A 225 -3.61 -3.62 -9.60
N LEU A 226 -4.65 -2.93 -9.15
CA LEU A 226 -5.30 -3.17 -7.88
C LEU A 226 -6.80 -2.88 -7.95
N GLN A 227 -7.50 -3.43 -6.98
CA GLN A 227 -8.93 -3.26 -6.78
C GLN A 227 -9.20 -2.92 -5.31
N LEU A 228 -9.87 -1.81 -5.03
CA LEU A 228 -10.41 -1.50 -3.71
C LEU A 228 -11.47 -2.53 -3.33
N GLN A 229 -11.45 -2.93 -2.06
CA GLN A 229 -12.27 -4.01 -1.53
C GLN A 229 -13.24 -3.45 -0.51
N ASP A 230 -14.53 -3.78 -0.68
CA ASP A 230 -15.52 -3.50 0.34
C ASP A 230 -15.16 -4.22 1.64
N LEU A 231 -15.11 -3.45 2.71
CA LEU A 231 -14.90 -3.96 4.05
C LEU A 231 -16.22 -4.52 4.56
N VAL A 232 -16.18 -5.72 5.15
CA VAL A 232 -17.37 -6.49 5.57
C VAL A 232 -18.23 -5.70 6.57
N ALA A 233 -17.66 -4.74 7.28
CA ALA A 233 -18.39 -3.83 8.18
C ALA A 233 -19.36 -2.87 7.47
N ASN A 234 -19.18 -2.63 6.16
CA ASN A 234 -20.09 -1.79 5.34
C ASN A 234 -21.28 -2.55 4.76
N ARG A 235 -21.44 -3.85 5.05
CA ARG A 235 -22.76 -4.48 4.89
C ARG A 235 -23.65 -3.95 6.00
N SER A 236 -24.23 -2.77 5.79
CA SER A 236 -25.56 -2.51 6.33
C SER A 236 -26.39 -3.76 6.03
N ILE A 237 -27.12 -4.22 7.02
CA ILE A 237 -28.17 -5.20 6.82
C ILE A 237 -29.17 -4.48 5.93
N GLU A 238 -28.96 -4.52 4.62
CA GLU A 238 -30.02 -4.29 3.65
C GLU A 238 -30.88 -5.54 3.79
N GLU A 239 -31.80 -5.48 4.76
CA GLU A 239 -32.86 -6.45 4.90
C GLU A 239 -33.51 -6.56 3.52
N PRO A 240 -33.46 -7.73 2.85
CA PRO A 240 -34.09 -7.85 1.55
C PRO A 240 -35.56 -7.51 1.76
N SER A 241 -36.04 -6.45 1.10
CA SER A 241 -37.45 -6.05 1.15
C SER A 241 -38.30 -7.32 1.05
N PRO A 242 -39.18 -7.61 2.02
CA PRO A 242 -39.94 -8.85 1.99
C PRO A 242 -40.70 -8.89 0.67
N ARG A 243 -40.30 -9.81 -0.21
CA ARG A 243 -40.98 -10.05 -1.48
C ARG A 243 -42.37 -10.55 -1.13
N ARG A 244 -43.35 -9.64 -1.08
CA ARG A 244 -44.76 -9.98 -0.94
C ARG A 244 -45.20 -10.66 -2.23
N VAL A 245 -45.02 -11.97 -2.30
CA VAL A 245 -45.57 -12.81 -3.36
C VAL A 245 -47.08 -12.77 -3.19
N THR A 246 -47.76 -11.98 -4.02
CA THR A 246 -49.21 -11.97 -4.07
C THR A 246 -49.63 -13.12 -4.99
N ILE A 247 -50.04 -14.25 -4.40
CA ILE A 247 -50.63 -15.36 -5.16
C ILE A 247 -52.02 -14.89 -5.60
N GLN A 248 -52.18 -14.53 -6.88
CA GLN A 248 -53.50 -14.33 -7.47
C GLN A 248 -54.08 -15.70 -7.83
N THR A 249 -54.98 -16.21 -6.99
CA THR A 249 -55.81 -17.37 -7.32
C THR A 249 -56.88 -16.92 -8.31
N ARG A 250 -56.69 -17.24 -9.60
CA ARG A 250 -57.71 -17.01 -10.64
C ARG A 250 -58.81 -18.07 -10.49
N ALA A 251 -59.93 -17.70 -9.87
CA ALA A 251 -61.14 -18.51 -9.91
C ALA A 251 -61.77 -18.42 -11.32
N THR A 252 -61.74 -19.51 -12.08
CA THR A 252 -62.54 -19.68 -13.29
C THR A 252 -64.00 -19.93 -12.88
N ASN A 253 -64.84 -18.89 -12.97
CA ASN A 253 -66.29 -19.07 -12.99
C ASN A 253 -66.69 -19.51 -14.40
N LEU A 254 -66.92 -20.80 -14.61
CA LEU A 254 -67.77 -21.26 -15.71
C LEU A 254 -69.23 -21.04 -15.28
N SER A 255 -69.89 -20.09 -15.94
CA SER A 255 -71.35 -19.93 -15.90
C SER A 255 -72.01 -20.98 -16.80
N LYS A 256 -73.22 -21.38 -16.39
CA LYS A 256 -74.11 -22.33 -17.07
C LYS A 256 -74.50 -21.90 -18.47
#